data_AF-A0A6P1FNK8-F1
#
_entry.id   AF-A0A6P1FNK8-F1
#
_cell.length_a   1.000
_cell.length_b   1.000
_cell.length_c   1.000
_cell.angle_alpha   90.00
_cell.angle_beta   90.00
_cell.angle_gamma   90.00
#
_symmetry.space_group_name_H-M   'P 1'
#
loop_
_entity.id
_entity.type
_entity.pdbx_description
1 polymer ?
#
loop_
_entity_poly.entity_id
_entity_poly.type
_entity_poly.pdbx_seq_one_letter_code
_entity_poly.pdbx_strand_id
1 'polypeptide(L)' 'MAEFASVFSHGDTADDLATRLNCTEVDALAGLLRAFGRDEAADLWIAQHATDDDEGDAHTPEGAQR' A
#
# COMPACT_ATOMS: atom_id res chain seq x y z
N MET A 1 0.16 -18.06 -5.77
CA MET A 1 0.56 -16.68 -6.13
C MET A 1 -0.56 -15.92 -6.84
N ALA A 2 -1.19 -16.44 -7.89
CA ALA A 2 -2.30 -15.75 -8.57
C ALA A 2 -3.52 -15.50 -7.67
N GLU A 3 -3.91 -16.48 -6.86
CA GLU A 3 -5.00 -16.34 -5.88
C GLU A 3 -4.67 -15.30 -4.80
N PHE A 4 -3.44 -15.35 -4.26
CA PHE A 4 -2.96 -14.34 -3.31
C PHE A 4 -3.07 -12.93 -3.89
N ALA A 5 -2.51 -12.69 -5.08
CA ALA A 5 -2.60 -11.39 -5.74
C ALA A 5 -4.06 -10.98 -5.99
N SER A 6 -4.94 -11.94 -6.30
CA SER A 6 -6.37 -11.69 -6.46
C SER A 6 -7.02 -11.24 -5.15
N VAL A 7 -6.80 -11.93 -4.04
CA VAL A 7 -7.34 -11.57 -2.72
C VAL A 7 -6.86 -10.18 -2.32
N PHE A 8 -5.56 -9.93 -2.43
CA PHE A 8 -4.94 -8.66 -2.08
C PHE A 8 -5.20 -7.53 -3.09
N SER A 9 -5.95 -7.78 -4.16
CA SER A 9 -6.45 -6.73 -5.06
C SER A 9 -7.81 -6.17 -4.65
N HIS A 10 -8.47 -6.70 -3.61
CA HIS A 10 -9.75 -6.19 -3.12
C HIS A 10 -9.54 -5.04 -2.14
N GLY A 11 -10.26 -3.94 -2.35
CA GLY A 11 -10.13 -2.74 -1.51
C GLY A 11 -10.44 -2.99 -0.04
N ASP A 12 -11.47 -3.79 0.27
CA ASP A 12 -11.82 -4.14 1.65
C ASP A 12 -10.64 -4.75 2.43
N THR A 13 -9.78 -5.51 1.75
CA THR A 13 -8.60 -6.12 2.40
C THR A 13 -7.51 -5.08 2.69
N ALA A 14 -7.32 -4.10 1.79
CA ALA A 14 -6.38 -3.01 2.00
C ALA A 14 -6.88 -2.08 3.12
N ASP A 15 -8.15 -1.71 3.13
CA ASP A 15 -8.76 -0.86 4.15
C ASP A 15 -8.61 -1.46 5.56
N ASP A 16 -8.78 -2.77 5.70
CA ASP A 16 -8.70 -3.45 7.00
C ASP A 16 -7.26 -3.66 7.50
N LEU A 17 -6.28 -3.79 6.60
CA LEU A 17 -4.95 -4.31 6.95
C LEU A 17 -3.80 -3.37 6.66
N ALA A 18 -3.94 -2.42 5.74
CA ALA A 18 -2.82 -1.59 5.29
C ALA A 18 -2.17 -0.86 6.47
N THR A 19 -2.95 -0.36 7.42
CA THR A 19 -2.44 0.39 8.58
C THR A 19 -1.81 -0.49 9.66
N ARG A 20 -2.01 -1.82 9.59
CA ARG A 20 -1.42 -2.78 10.54
C ARG A 20 -0.06 -3.29 10.11
N LEU A 21 0.32 -3.04 8.87
CA LEU A 21 1.62 -3.37 8.31
C LEU A 21 2.58 -2.22 8.54
N ASN A 22 3.88 -2.49 8.55
CA ASN A 22 4.87 -1.41 8.48
C ASN A 22 5.16 -1.01 7.01
N CYS A 23 5.81 0.13 6.80
CA CYS A 23 6.11 0.65 5.46
C CYS A 23 6.84 -0.35 4.57
N THR A 24 7.82 -1.09 5.12
CA THR A 24 8.57 -2.10 4.35
C THR A 24 7.70 -3.27 3.91
N GLU A 25 6.75 -3.69 4.75
CA GLU A 25 5.79 -4.75 4.41
C GLU A 25 4.81 -4.29 3.31
N VAL A 26 4.33 -3.05 3.38
CA VAL A 26 3.45 -2.47 2.36
C VAL A 26 4.18 -2.30 1.03
N ASP A 27 5.42 -1.81 1.06
CA ASP A 27 6.26 -1.69 -0.14
C ASP A 27 6.53 -3.05 -0.80
N ALA A 28 6.83 -4.07 0.01
CA ALA A 28 7.05 -5.43 -0.49
C ALA A 28 5.78 -6.02 -1.11
N LEU A 29 4.62 -5.78 -0.50
CA LEU A 29 3.33 -6.22 -1.01
C LEU A 29 2.94 -5.48 -2.30
N ALA A 30 3.13 -4.16 -2.36
CA ALA A 30 2.92 -3.35 -3.55
C ALA A 30 3.83 -3.81 -4.70
N GLY A 31 5.11 -4.07 -4.41
CA GLY A 31 6.07 -4.63 -5.38
C GLY A 31 5.63 -5.99 -5.92
N LEU A 32 5.10 -6.86 -5.05
CA LEU A 32 4.54 -8.14 -5.46
C LEU A 32 3.32 -7.96 -6.38
N LEU A 33 2.37 -7.08 -6.03
CA LEU A 33 1.18 -6.82 -6.84
C LEU A 33 1.53 -6.27 -8.23
N ARG A 34 2.49 -5.34 -8.32
CA ARG A 34 3.02 -4.82 -9.58
C ARG A 34 3.66 -5.92 -10.43
N ALA A 35 4.41 -6.83 -9.83
CA ALA A 35 4.99 -7.97 -10.54
C ALA A 35 3.92 -8.91 -11.15
N PHE A 36 2.69 -8.90 -10.63
CA PHE A 36 1.53 -9.61 -11.18
C PHE A 36 0.62 -8.74 -12.07
N GLY A 37 1.02 -7.51 -12.39
CA GLY A 37 0.25 -6.57 -13.20
C GLY A 37 -1.01 -6.07 -12.50
N ARG A 38 -0.93 -5.85 -11.18
CA ARG A 38 -2.01 -5.30 -10.33
C ARG A 38 -1.59 -3.93 -9.79
N ASP A 39 -1.30 -3.01 -10.70
CA ASP A 39 -0.74 -1.69 -10.34
C ASP A 39 -1.73 -0.86 -9.52
N GLU A 40 -3.01 -0.84 -9.89
CA GLU A 40 -4.06 -0.13 -9.14
C GLU A 40 -4.20 -0.65 -7.71
N ALA A 41 -4.10 -1.96 -7.51
CA ALA A 41 -4.12 -2.54 -6.18
C ALA A 41 -2.88 -2.15 -5.37
N ALA A 42 -1.70 -2.16 -5.98
CA ALA A 42 -0.47 -1.75 -5.33
C ALA A 42 -0.54 -0.28 -4.84
N ASP A 43 -1.08 0.61 -5.67
CA ASP A 43 -1.23 2.01 -5.31
C ASP A 43 -2.28 2.21 -4.21
N LEU A 44 -3.35 1.40 -4.21
CA LEU A 44 -4.35 1.39 -3.14
C LEU A 44 -3.72 0.99 -1.79
N TRP A 45 -2.86 -0.03 -1.76
CA TRP A 45 -2.18 -0.44 -0.53
C TRP A 45 -1.30 0.66 0.05
N ILE A 46 -0.56 1.38 -0.81
CA ILE A 46 0.27 2.52 -0.39
C ILE A 46 -0.61 3.65 0.16
N ALA A 47 -1.69 4.00 -0.55
CA ALA A 47 -2.59 5.08 -0.15
C ALA A 47 -3.30 4.80 1.19
N GLN A 48 -3.81 3.58 1.37
CA GLN A 48 -4.49 3.20 2.61
C GLN A 48 -3.53 3.11 3.80
N HIS A 49 -2.31 2.63 3.57
CA HIS A 49 -1.29 2.60 4.62
C HIS A 49 -0.92 4.01 5.09
N ALA A 50 -0.76 4.95 4.15
CA ALA A 50 -0.46 6.35 4.46
C ALA A 50 -1.60 7.10 5.18
N THR A 51 -2.79 6.51 5.32
CA THR A 51 -3.95 7.16 5.95
C THR A 51 -3.90 7.11 7.49
N ASP A 52 -3.17 6.16 8.07
CA ASP A 52 -2.98 6.00 9.54
C ASP A 52 -1.53 6.24 9.95
N ASP A 53 -0.70 6.70 9.02
CA ASP A 53 0.66 7.13 9.30
C ASP A 53 0.57 8.48 10.03
N ASP A 54 0.51 8.41 11.36
CA ASP A 54 0.59 9.54 12.29
C ASP A 54 1.61 10.57 11.76
N GLU A 55 1.25 11.87 11.78
CA GLU A 55 2.09 13.01 11.35
C GLU A 55 3.57 12.84 11.77
N GLY A 56 4.39 12.17 10.96
CA GLY A 56 5.71 11.79 11.46
C GLY A 56 6.52 10.80 10.64
N ASP A 57 5.91 9.87 9.90
CA ASP A 57 6.65 8.93 9.06
C ASP A 57 6.45 9.18 7.55
N ALA A 58 7.40 8.67 6.79
CA ALA A 58 8.00 9.34 5.65
C ALA A 58 7.23 9.23 4.32
N HIS A 59 6.02 9.77 4.22
CA HIS A 59 5.25 9.81 2.96
C HIS A 59 4.76 11.21 2.52
N THR A 60 5.43 12.28 2.93
CA THR A 60 5.35 13.53 2.18
C THR A 60 6.27 13.44 0.95
N PRO A 61 5.76 13.56 -0.30
CA PRO A 61 6.64 13.76 -1.43
C PRO A 61 7.44 15.05 -1.20
N GLU A 62 8.77 14.96 -1.26
CA GLU A 62 9.68 16.11 -1.16
C GLU A 62 9.25 17.17 -2.19
N GLY A 63 8.55 18.21 -1.72
CA GLY A 63 8.05 19.28 -2.59
C GLY A 63 6.82 20.04 -2.08
N ALA A 64 6.07 19.50 -1.11
CA ALA A 64 4.89 20.19 -0.56
C ALA A 64 5.22 21.19 0.56
N GLN A 65 6.24 22.03 0.37
CA GLN A 65 6.50 23.17 1.27
C GLN A 65 7.14 24.33 0.50
N ARG A 66 6.28 25.12 -0.17
CA ARG A 66 6.23 26.60 -0.09
C ARG A 66 5.18 27.18 -1.02
#